data_AF-A0AAV2Q6F2-F1
#
_entry.id   AF-A0AAV2Q6F2-F1
#
_cell.length_a   1.000
_cell.length_b   1.000
_cell.length_c   1.000
_cell.angle_alpha   90.00
_cell.angle_beta   90.00
_cell.angle_gamma   90.00
#
_symmetry.space_group_name_H-M   'P 1'
#
loop_
_entity.id
_entity.type
_entity.pdbx_description
1 polymer ?
#
loop_
_entity_poly.entity_id
_entity_poly.type
_entity_poly.pdbx_seq_one_letter_code
_entity_poly.pdbx_strand_id
1 'polypeptide(L)'
;SQVAVCGTNGKTYDNPCKLQRDACKGNNVKVKHEGECTVTEMCPDDRRVMQEAVARGDTVFVPRCNPDGTYASVQCHEYSGFCWCARLDGKVIVGTIKEGHQPDCSAIAKNPAPAPQQGRCEGKRLKEFKDSFIKHVKKEFVRDNKKESKKMKDGKRLMKEALRWKFKKLDKNKDSIVRRTEYKGLRRLVKKQLEPRKCAKQFPNFCDIDGDKKLSENEWVTCFMPSHSTK
;
A
#
# COMPACT_ATOMS: atom_id res chain seq x y z
N SER A 1 15.80 -23.81 -18.45
CA SER A 1 15.50 -22.63 -17.62
C SER A 1 14.00 -22.50 -17.45
N GLN A 2 13.48 -22.26 -16.25
CA GLN A 2 12.06 -21.95 -16.08
C GLN A 2 11.85 -20.45 -16.28
N VAL A 3 11.07 -20.08 -17.30
CA VAL A 3 10.75 -18.68 -17.65
C VAL A 3 9.60 -18.19 -16.75
N ALA A 4 9.59 -16.89 -16.43
CA ALA A 4 8.49 -16.27 -15.72
C ALA A 4 7.17 -16.41 -16.50
N VAL A 5 6.04 -16.39 -15.79
CA VAL A 5 4.70 -16.46 -16.41
C VAL A 5 3.76 -15.45 -15.78
N CYS A 6 2.87 -14.89 -16.59
CA CYS A 6 1.79 -14.06 -16.11
C CYS A 6 0.58 -14.94 -15.75
N GLY A 7 0.01 -14.76 -14.56
CA GLY A 7 -1.22 -15.43 -14.16
C GLY A 7 -2.46 -14.69 -14.65
N THR A 8 -3.58 -15.39 -14.77
CA THR A 8 -4.91 -14.81 -15.08
C THR A 8 -5.41 -13.83 -14.02
N ASN A 9 -4.73 -13.73 -12.88
CA ASN A 9 -4.97 -12.76 -11.82
C ASN A 9 -4.06 -11.51 -11.92
N GLY A 10 -3.38 -11.31 -13.06
CA GLY A 10 -2.48 -10.17 -13.29
C GLY A 10 -1.17 -10.22 -12.48
N LYS A 11 -0.85 -11.36 -11.85
CA LYS A 11 0.38 -11.54 -11.05
C LYS A 11 1.44 -12.31 -11.84
N THR A 12 2.65 -11.77 -11.89
CA THR A 12 3.82 -12.49 -12.42
C THR A 12 4.30 -13.53 -11.42
N TYR A 13 4.51 -14.76 -11.90
CA TYR A 13 5.12 -15.86 -11.18
C TYR A 13 6.48 -16.19 -11.78
N ASP A 14 7.50 -16.38 -10.94
CA ASP A 14 8.88 -16.60 -11.39
C ASP A 14 9.02 -17.85 -12.26
N ASN A 15 8.06 -18.78 -12.16
CA ASN A 15 7.93 -19.94 -13.01
C ASN A 15 6.53 -20.55 -12.91
N PRO A 16 6.15 -21.44 -13.85
CA PRO A 16 4.86 -22.14 -13.82
C PRO A 16 4.60 -22.92 -12.53
N CYS A 17 5.62 -23.54 -11.94
CA CYS A 17 5.49 -24.31 -10.70
C CYS A 17 5.04 -23.42 -9.52
N LYS A 18 5.50 -22.16 -9.44
CA LYS A 18 5.05 -21.22 -8.41
C LYS A 18 3.59 -20.80 -8.61
N LEU A 19 3.14 -20.69 -9.86
CA LEU A 19 1.74 -20.43 -10.18
C LEU A 19 0.86 -21.61 -9.76
N GLN A 20 1.22 -22.83 -10.16
CA GLN A 20 0.49 -24.05 -9.81
C GLN A 20 0.34 -24.20 -8.30
N ARG A 21 1.41 -23.94 -7.53
CA ARG A 21 1.33 -23.97 -6.07
C ARG A 21 0.38 -22.92 -5.50
N ASP A 22 0.22 -21.76 -6.15
CA ASP A 22 -0.74 -20.74 -5.75
C ASP A 22 -2.17 -21.18 -6.07
N ALA A 23 -2.36 -21.86 -7.22
CA ALA A 23 -3.63 -22.47 -7.59
C ALA A 23 -4.05 -23.57 -6.60
N CYS A 24 -3.13 -24.44 -6.20
CA CYS A 24 -3.39 -25.49 -5.20
C CYS A 24 -3.75 -24.95 -3.81
N LYS A 25 -3.49 -23.67 -3.52
CA LYS A 25 -3.89 -23.02 -2.26
C LYS A 25 -5.32 -22.47 -2.30
N GLY A 26 -6.09 -22.78 -3.33
CA GLY A 26 -7.47 -22.35 -3.50
C GLY A 26 -7.63 -21.03 -4.28
N ASN A 27 -6.56 -20.49 -4.87
CA ASN A 27 -6.68 -19.36 -5.78
C ASN A 27 -7.08 -19.85 -7.18
N ASN A 28 -8.08 -19.25 -7.81
CA ASN A 28 -8.43 -19.60 -9.19
C ASN A 28 -7.51 -18.86 -10.18
N VAL A 29 -6.28 -19.37 -10.36
CA VAL A 29 -5.27 -18.76 -11.24
C VAL A 29 -4.70 -19.78 -12.23
N LYS A 30 -4.60 -19.37 -13.50
CA LYS A 30 -3.99 -20.13 -14.60
C LYS A 30 -2.89 -19.30 -15.25
N VAL A 31 -2.02 -19.91 -16.05
CA VAL A 31 -1.10 -19.16 -16.91
C VAL A 31 -1.93 -18.41 -17.96
N LYS A 32 -1.75 -17.10 -18.05
CA LYS A 32 -2.31 -16.24 -19.10
C LYS A 32 -1.37 -16.23 -20.31
N HIS A 33 -0.10 -15.92 -20.10
CA HIS A 33 0.94 -15.95 -21.12
C HIS A 33 2.33 -16.17 -20.48
N GLU A 34 3.32 -16.50 -21.30
CA GLU A 34 4.72 -16.55 -20.88
C GLU A 34 5.32 -15.14 -20.75
N GLY A 35 6.27 -14.95 -19.84
CA GLY A 35 6.84 -13.65 -19.51
C GLY A 35 6.15 -12.96 -18.32
N GLU A 36 6.58 -11.75 -18.00
CA GLU A 36 6.00 -10.96 -16.91
C GLU A 36 4.68 -10.30 -17.33
N CYS A 37 3.73 -10.14 -16.41
CA CYS A 37 2.53 -9.36 -16.67
C CYS A 37 2.89 -7.90 -16.99
N THR A 38 2.28 -7.36 -18.03
CA THR A 38 2.45 -5.95 -18.43
C THR A 38 1.30 -5.11 -17.88
N VAL A 39 1.60 -3.89 -17.42
CA VAL A 39 0.57 -2.97 -16.88
C VAL A 39 -0.43 -2.51 -17.95
N THR A 40 -0.03 -2.57 -19.22
CA THR A 40 -0.82 -2.20 -20.38
C THR A 40 -1.91 -3.22 -20.74
N GLU A 41 -1.78 -4.46 -20.28
CA GLU A 41 -2.81 -5.48 -20.53
C GLU A 41 -3.89 -5.54 -19.44
N MET A 42 -3.64 -4.93 -18.28
CA MET A 42 -4.52 -5.06 -17.12
C MET A 42 -5.86 -4.35 -17.29
N CYS A 43 -5.84 -3.07 -17.70
CA CYS A 43 -7.08 -2.30 -17.80
C CYS A 43 -8.05 -2.83 -18.86
N PRO A 44 -7.61 -3.20 -20.09
CA PRO A 44 -8.49 -3.79 -21.09
C PRO A 44 -9.16 -5.08 -20.61
N ASP A 45 -8.40 -5.96 -19.93
CA ASP A 45 -8.92 -7.20 -19.39
C ASP A 45 -9.97 -6.96 -18.30
N ASP A 46 -9.65 -6.13 -17.31
CA ASP A 46 -10.57 -5.76 -16.24
C ASP A 46 -11.83 -5.11 -16.79
N ARG A 47 -11.67 -4.18 -17.75
CA ARG A 47 -12.79 -3.50 -18.40
C ARG A 47 -13.71 -4.49 -19.10
N ARG A 48 -13.17 -5.45 -19.85
CA ARG A 48 -13.96 -6.49 -20.53
C ARG A 48 -14.76 -7.33 -19.54
N VAL A 49 -14.13 -7.82 -18.47
CA VAL A 49 -14.79 -8.63 -17.44
C VAL A 49 -15.92 -7.85 -16.76
N MET A 50 -15.70 -6.57 -16.42
CA MET A 50 -16.72 -5.75 -15.78
C MET A 50 -17.83 -5.35 -16.74
N GLN A 51 -17.53 -5.14 -18.03
CA GLN A 51 -18.55 -4.92 -19.06
C GLN A 51 -19.46 -6.13 -19.25
N GLU A 52 -18.90 -7.35 -19.22
CA GLU A 52 -19.68 -8.59 -19.26
C GLU A 52 -20.61 -8.70 -18.04
N ALA A 53 -20.21 -8.20 -16.86
CA ALA A 53 -21.06 -8.15 -15.67
C ALA A 53 -22.19 -7.13 -15.81
N VAL A 54 -21.90 -5.93 -16.33
CA VAL A 54 -22.94 -4.94 -16.66
C VAL A 54 -23.94 -5.50 -17.67
N ALA A 55 -23.48 -6.24 -18.69
CA ALA A 55 -24.36 -6.89 -19.67
C ALA A 55 -25.29 -7.95 -19.05
N ARG A 56 -24.93 -8.53 -17.90
CA ARG A 56 -25.79 -9.43 -17.11
C ARG A 56 -26.75 -8.68 -16.18
N GLY A 57 -26.68 -7.36 -16.11
CA GLY A 57 -27.50 -6.52 -15.23
C GLY A 57 -26.85 -6.18 -13.88
N ASP A 58 -25.57 -6.51 -13.67
CA ASP A 58 -24.87 -6.19 -12.43
C ASP A 58 -24.49 -4.69 -12.38
N THR A 59 -24.72 -4.03 -11.25
CA THR A 59 -24.29 -2.64 -11.02
C THR A 59 -22.86 -2.60 -10.48
N VAL A 60 -21.89 -2.81 -11.37
CA VAL A 60 -20.46 -2.86 -11.03
C VAL A 60 -19.65 -1.69 -11.58
N PHE A 61 -18.48 -1.47 -11.00
CA PHE A 61 -17.49 -0.53 -11.50
C PHE A 61 -16.88 -1.00 -12.82
N VAL A 62 -16.93 -0.18 -13.86
CA VAL A 62 -16.20 -0.40 -15.12
C VAL A 62 -15.01 0.58 -15.19
N PRO A 63 -13.75 0.10 -15.25
CA PRO A 63 -12.60 0.98 -15.30
C PRO A 63 -12.47 1.73 -16.63
N ARG A 64 -11.98 2.97 -16.56
CA ARG A 64 -11.56 3.76 -17.73
C ARG A 64 -10.10 3.49 -18.05
N CYS A 65 -9.82 3.19 -19.32
CA CYS A 65 -8.48 2.88 -19.80
C CYS A 65 -7.98 3.97 -20.75
N ASN A 66 -6.68 4.21 -20.70
CA ASN A 66 -5.96 4.99 -21.69
C ASN A 66 -5.74 4.16 -22.97
N PRO A 67 -5.40 4.79 -24.11
CA PRO A 67 -5.12 4.08 -25.36
C PRO A 67 -3.94 3.11 -25.29
N ASP A 68 -2.98 3.38 -24.39
CA ASP A 68 -1.83 2.49 -24.14
C ASP A 68 -2.19 1.26 -23.28
N GLY A 69 -3.46 1.12 -22.89
CA GLY A 69 -3.96 0.02 -22.07
C GLY A 69 -3.70 0.17 -20.57
N THR A 70 -3.11 1.28 -20.12
CA THR A 70 -3.05 1.60 -18.69
C THR A 70 -4.38 2.14 -18.18
N TYR A 71 -4.56 2.19 -16.86
CA TYR A 71 -5.74 2.85 -16.28
C TYR A 71 -5.63 4.37 -16.42
N ALA A 72 -6.74 5.01 -16.76
CA ALA A 72 -6.85 6.46 -16.72
C ALA A 72 -6.54 6.96 -15.30
N SER A 73 -5.82 8.09 -15.21
CA SER A 73 -5.38 8.65 -13.91
C SER A 73 -6.55 9.05 -13.01
N VAL A 74 -7.72 9.31 -13.59
CA VAL A 74 -8.98 9.53 -12.88
C VAL A 74 -9.94 8.38 -13.19
N GLN A 75 -10.41 7.69 -12.15
CA GLN A 75 -11.49 6.70 -12.23
C GLN A 75 -12.74 7.27 -11.58
N CYS A 76 -13.92 6.93 -12.10
CA CYS A 76 -15.19 7.31 -11.50
C CYS A 76 -16.17 6.13 -11.57
N HIS A 77 -16.89 5.92 -10.48
CA HIS A 77 -18.01 4.99 -10.43
C HIS A 77 -19.29 5.74 -10.79
N GLU A 78 -19.82 5.49 -11.99
CA GLU A 78 -20.91 6.29 -12.57
C GLU A 78 -22.18 6.29 -11.70
N TYR A 79 -22.53 5.15 -11.10
CA TYR A 79 -23.76 5.04 -10.30
C TYR A 79 -23.67 5.67 -8.91
N SER A 80 -22.49 5.70 -8.30
CA SER A 80 -22.33 6.22 -6.93
C SER A 80 -21.76 7.64 -6.92
N GLY A 81 -21.32 8.16 -8.06
CA GLY A 81 -20.75 9.51 -8.18
C GLY A 81 -19.36 9.66 -7.55
N PHE A 82 -18.74 8.59 -7.04
CA PHE A 82 -17.39 8.65 -6.46
C PHE A 82 -16.32 8.59 -7.55
N CYS A 83 -15.36 9.49 -7.48
CA CYS A 83 -14.16 9.53 -8.32
C CYS A 83 -12.88 9.47 -7.49
N TRP A 84 -11.81 8.89 -8.02
CA TRP A 84 -10.51 8.80 -7.36
C TRP A 84 -9.36 8.87 -8.36
N CYS A 85 -8.17 9.20 -7.86
CA CYS A 85 -6.96 9.03 -8.65
C CYS A 85 -6.51 7.57 -8.63
N ALA A 86 -6.18 7.05 -9.82
CA ALA A 86 -5.64 5.71 -10.00
C ALA A 86 -4.23 5.75 -10.57
N ARG A 87 -3.44 4.73 -10.22
CA ARG A 87 -2.14 4.46 -10.83
C ARG A 87 -2.30 3.76 -12.18
N LEU A 88 -1.21 3.66 -12.95
CA LEU A 88 -1.18 2.95 -14.24
C LEU A 88 -1.57 1.47 -14.14
N ASP A 89 -1.39 0.85 -12.97
CA ASP A 89 -1.79 -0.54 -12.65
C ASP A 89 -3.18 -0.64 -12.00
N GLY A 90 -3.98 0.44 -12.02
CA GLY A 90 -5.37 0.46 -11.55
C GLY A 90 -5.54 0.65 -10.04
N LYS A 91 -4.45 0.68 -9.27
CA LYS A 91 -4.52 0.87 -7.82
C LYS A 91 -5.00 2.27 -7.46
N VAL A 92 -6.01 2.34 -6.59
CA VAL A 92 -6.51 3.58 -6.00
C VAL A 92 -5.44 4.26 -5.15
N ILE A 93 -5.37 5.58 -5.26
CA ILE A 93 -4.56 6.44 -4.39
C ILE A 93 -5.44 6.89 -3.23
N VAL A 94 -5.18 6.33 -2.06
CA VAL A 94 -5.95 6.60 -0.83
C VAL A 94 -5.92 8.10 -0.51
N GLY A 95 -7.08 8.65 -0.13
CA GLY A 95 -7.24 10.10 0.15
C GLY A 95 -7.65 10.95 -1.05
N THR A 96 -7.73 10.37 -2.26
CA THR A 96 -8.19 11.08 -3.47
C THR A 96 -9.65 10.82 -3.83
N ILE A 97 -10.36 10.00 -3.05
CA ILE A 97 -11.76 9.66 -3.27
C ILE A 97 -12.62 10.89 -2.97
N LYS A 98 -13.40 11.33 -3.95
CA LYS A 98 -14.33 12.46 -3.86
C LYS A 98 -15.68 12.10 -4.44
N GLU A 99 -16.74 12.67 -3.89
CA GLU A 99 -18.12 12.52 -4.38
C GLU A 99 -18.48 13.72 -5.28
N GLY A 100 -19.11 13.46 -6.43
CA GLY A 100 -19.65 14.48 -7.34
C GLY A 100 -18.62 15.27 -8.16
N HIS A 101 -17.32 15.19 -7.84
CA HIS A 101 -16.25 15.91 -8.55
C HIS A 101 -15.03 15.03 -8.83
N GLN A 102 -14.39 15.26 -9.97
CA GLN A 102 -13.13 14.58 -10.32
C GLN A 102 -11.95 15.20 -9.54
N PRO A 103 -11.08 14.38 -8.91
CA PRO A 103 -9.86 14.87 -8.27
C PRO A 103 -8.84 15.32 -9.32
N ASP A 104 -8.00 16.30 -8.96
CA ASP A 104 -6.83 16.67 -9.75
C ASP A 104 -5.73 15.60 -9.59
N CYS A 105 -5.44 14.88 -10.67
CA CYS A 105 -4.43 13.82 -10.70
C CYS A 105 -3.19 14.20 -11.54
N SER A 106 -3.01 15.48 -11.87
CA SER A 106 -1.97 15.97 -12.79
C SER A 106 -0.53 15.67 -12.33
N ALA A 107 -0.31 15.54 -11.01
CA ALA A 107 0.98 15.17 -10.43
C ALA A 107 1.35 13.69 -10.63
N ILE A 108 0.34 12.82 -10.84
CA ILE A 108 0.50 11.36 -10.91
C ILE A 108 0.86 10.91 -12.34
N ALA A 109 0.32 11.59 -13.36
CA ALA A 109 0.62 11.31 -14.77
C ALA A 109 2.10 11.50 -15.14
N LYS A 110 2.86 12.27 -14.34
CA LYS A 110 4.27 12.62 -14.60
C LYS A 110 5.27 11.61 -14.04
N ASN A 111 4.84 10.67 -13.20
CA ASN A 111 5.69 9.64 -12.62
C ASN A 111 4.97 8.29 -12.64
N PRO A 112 5.13 7.50 -13.71
CA PRO A 112 4.83 6.08 -13.68
C PRO A 112 5.51 5.49 -12.45
N ALA A 113 4.74 5.06 -11.44
CA ALA A 113 5.33 4.25 -10.40
C ALA A 113 5.91 3.01 -11.10
N PRO A 114 7.20 2.68 -10.91
CA PRO A 114 7.81 1.57 -11.63
C PRO A 114 7.07 0.28 -11.33
N ALA A 115 7.07 -0.62 -12.32
CA ALA A 115 6.47 -1.95 -12.37
C ALA A 115 6.48 -2.70 -11.03
N PRO A 116 5.57 -3.67 -10.80
CA PRO A 116 5.56 -4.50 -9.59
C PRO A 116 6.81 -5.39 -9.55
N GLN A 117 7.94 -4.81 -9.17
CA GLN A 117 9.20 -5.53 -8.95
C GLN A 117 9.07 -6.29 -7.64
N GLN A 118 9.08 -7.62 -7.73
CA GLN A 118 9.27 -8.48 -6.57
C GLN A 118 10.55 -8.08 -5.84
N GLY A 119 10.39 -7.36 -4.73
CA GLY A 119 11.52 -6.70 -4.06
C GLY A 119 11.16 -5.41 -3.35
N ARG A 120 10.07 -4.74 -3.76
CA ARG A 120 9.55 -3.55 -3.06
C ARG A 120 8.89 -3.91 -1.73
N CYS A 121 8.91 -2.97 -0.80
CA CYS A 121 8.19 -3.08 0.46
C CYS A 121 6.69 -2.81 0.26
N GLU A 122 5.97 -3.77 -0.32
CA GLU A 122 4.53 -3.70 -0.57
C GLU A 122 3.82 -4.99 -0.09
N GLY A 123 2.49 -4.96 -0.02
CA GLY A 123 1.66 -6.11 0.33
C GLY A 123 2.07 -6.80 1.64
N LYS A 124 2.27 -8.13 1.58
CA LYS A 124 2.62 -8.96 2.75
C LYS A 124 3.91 -8.51 3.45
N ARG A 125 4.96 -8.16 2.69
CA ARG A 125 6.25 -7.72 3.26
C ARG A 125 6.12 -6.39 3.99
N LEU A 126 5.31 -5.48 3.46
CA LEU A 126 5.01 -4.21 4.11
C LEU A 126 4.22 -4.42 5.40
N LYS A 127 3.23 -5.32 5.37
CA LYS A 127 2.46 -5.70 6.56
C LYS A 127 3.37 -6.29 7.66
N GLU A 128 4.20 -7.27 7.31
CA GLU A 128 5.18 -7.87 8.23
C GLU A 128 6.13 -6.83 8.85
N PHE A 129 6.61 -5.90 8.04
CA PHE A 129 7.44 -4.79 8.53
C PHE A 129 6.68 -3.90 9.52
N LYS A 130 5.46 -3.46 9.15
CA LYS A 130 4.63 -2.61 10.01
C LYS A 130 4.34 -3.29 11.34
N ASP A 131 3.97 -4.57 11.32
CA ASP A 131 3.70 -5.36 12.53
C ASP A 131 4.96 -5.49 13.42
N SER A 132 6.11 -5.78 12.81
CA SER A 132 7.41 -5.86 13.51
C SER A 132 7.79 -4.53 14.15
N PHE A 133 7.61 -3.42 13.43
CA PHE A 133 7.87 -2.07 13.91
C PHE A 133 6.97 -1.70 15.10
N ILE A 134 5.66 -1.88 14.97
CA ILE A 134 4.68 -1.56 16.03
C ILE A 134 4.96 -2.39 17.27
N LYS A 135 5.27 -3.68 17.12
CA LYS A 135 5.64 -4.55 18.24
C LYS A 135 6.84 -4.00 19.01
N HIS A 136 7.85 -3.51 18.30
CA HIS A 136 9.04 -2.91 18.91
C HIS A 136 8.70 -1.60 19.64
N VAL A 137 7.98 -0.69 18.98
CA VAL A 137 7.56 0.60 19.57
C VAL A 137 6.70 0.39 20.81
N LYS A 138 5.72 -0.53 20.75
CA LYS A 138 4.87 -0.89 21.89
C LYS A 138 5.69 -1.43 23.06
N LYS A 139 6.68 -2.30 22.81
CA LYS A 139 7.56 -2.85 23.85
C LYS A 139 8.40 -1.75 24.51
N GLU A 140 8.93 -0.80 23.72
CA GLU A 140 9.68 0.35 24.23
C GLU A 140 8.77 1.27 25.07
N PHE A 141 7.56 1.57 24.58
CA PHE A 141 6.60 2.42 25.28
C PHE A 141 6.18 1.83 26.64
N VAL A 142 5.82 0.54 26.70
CA VAL A 142 5.42 -0.12 27.95
C VAL A 142 6.56 -0.16 28.97
N ARG A 143 7.81 -0.33 28.49
CA ARG A 143 8.99 -0.30 29.37
C ARG A 143 9.19 1.07 29.99
N ASP A 144 9.12 2.13 29.17
CA ASP A 144 9.42 3.50 29.59
C ASP A 144 8.21 4.16 30.31
N ASN A 145 6.98 3.67 30.09
CA ASN A 145 5.72 4.24 30.62
C ASN A 145 4.85 3.22 31.37
N LYS A 146 5.47 2.34 32.18
CA LYS A 146 4.81 1.18 32.82
C LYS A 146 3.51 1.49 33.58
N LYS A 147 3.43 2.62 34.30
CA LYS A 147 2.23 3.03 35.05
C LYS A 147 1.10 3.47 34.11
N GLU A 148 1.42 4.28 33.10
CA GLU A 148 0.45 4.81 32.14
C GLU A 148 -0.07 3.72 31.21
N SER A 149 0.80 2.81 30.76
CA SER A 149 0.40 1.68 29.91
C SER A 149 -0.57 0.72 30.61
N LYS A 150 -0.48 0.57 31.95
CA LYS A 150 -1.39 -0.29 32.73
C LYS A 150 -2.81 0.28 32.82
N LYS A 151 -2.98 1.60 32.73
CA LYS A 151 -4.30 2.25 32.79
C LYS A 151 -5.08 2.08 31.47
N MET A 152 -4.39 1.85 30.36
CA MET A 152 -5.02 1.71 29.05
C MET A 152 -5.49 0.26 28.82
N LYS A 153 -6.78 0.02 29.04
CA LYS A 153 -7.43 -1.28 28.76
C LYS A 153 -7.65 -1.50 27.26
N ASP A 154 -7.83 -0.43 26.49
CA ASP A 154 -7.98 -0.49 25.03
C ASP A 154 -6.61 -0.60 24.34
N GLY A 155 -6.38 -1.76 23.71
CA GLY A 155 -5.16 -2.03 22.95
C GLY A 155 -4.94 -1.10 21.76
N LYS A 156 -6.01 -0.63 21.10
CA LYS A 156 -5.91 0.31 19.97
C LYS A 156 -5.48 1.69 20.46
N ARG A 157 -6.07 2.17 21.56
CA ARG A 157 -5.63 3.40 22.24
C ARG A 157 -4.17 3.31 22.69
N LEU A 158 -3.77 2.20 23.30
CA LEU A 158 -2.38 1.98 23.71
C LEU A 158 -1.40 2.06 22.52
N MET A 159 -1.74 1.46 21.38
CA MET A 159 -0.87 1.51 20.19
C MET A 159 -0.79 2.94 19.62
N LYS A 160 -1.92 3.65 19.53
CA LYS A 160 -1.96 5.04 19.05
C LYS A 160 -1.09 5.93 19.92
N GLU A 161 -1.21 5.83 21.24
CA GLU A 161 -0.38 6.59 22.19
C GLU A 161 1.10 6.21 22.13
N ALA A 162 1.42 4.92 21.96
CA ALA A 162 2.81 4.48 21.78
C ALA A 162 3.45 5.06 20.50
N LEU A 163 2.70 5.14 19.40
CA LEU A 163 3.17 5.73 18.14
C LEU A 163 3.42 7.24 18.28
N ARG A 164 2.50 7.97 18.92
CA ARG A 164 2.63 9.41 19.21
C ARG A 164 3.81 9.70 20.13
N TRP A 165 3.95 8.92 21.19
CA TRP A 165 5.10 9.00 22.10
C TRP A 165 6.41 8.80 21.34
N LYS A 166 6.47 7.81 20.44
CA LYS A 166 7.67 7.56 19.65
C LYS A 166 7.95 8.71 18.68
N PHE A 167 6.92 9.28 18.05
CA PHE A 167 7.04 10.44 17.18
C PHE A 167 7.65 11.64 17.91
N LYS A 168 7.12 12.00 19.09
CA LYS A 168 7.64 13.09 19.94
C LYS A 168 9.09 12.90 20.38
N LYS A 169 9.55 11.65 20.49
CA LYS A 169 10.97 11.33 20.80
C LYS A 169 11.90 11.55 19.61
N LEU A 170 11.35 11.57 18.39
CA LEU A 170 12.09 11.79 17.15
C LEU A 170 12.03 13.25 16.71
N ASP A 171 10.87 13.90 16.86
CA ASP A 171 10.63 15.32 16.59
C ASP A 171 11.33 16.19 17.65
N LYS A 172 12.59 16.57 17.36
CA LYS A 172 13.44 17.27 18.34
C LYS A 172 13.16 18.77 18.36
N ASN A 173 12.86 19.32 17.19
CA ASN A 173 12.55 20.73 17.02
C ASN A 173 11.06 21.04 17.31
N LYS A 174 10.23 20.01 17.53
CA LYS A 174 8.81 20.12 17.88
C LYS A 174 8.00 20.83 16.80
N ASP A 175 8.43 20.73 15.54
CA ASP A 175 7.69 21.30 14.40
C ASP A 175 6.57 20.38 13.91
N SER A 176 6.29 19.29 14.65
CA SER A 176 5.28 18.28 14.32
C SER A 176 5.57 17.53 13.01
N ILE A 177 6.82 17.59 12.54
CA ILE A 177 7.26 17.03 11.28
C ILE A 177 8.61 16.34 11.48
N VAL A 178 8.68 15.01 11.37
CA VAL A 178 9.98 14.32 11.50
C VAL A 178 10.68 14.25 10.15
N ARG A 179 11.81 14.95 10.03
CA ARG A 179 12.64 14.97 8.81
C ARG A 179 13.68 13.86 8.79
N ARG A 180 14.32 13.64 7.62
CA ARG A 180 15.40 12.65 7.43
C ARG A 180 16.53 12.74 8.45
N THR A 181 16.87 13.95 8.88
CA THR A 181 17.92 14.24 9.85
C THR A 181 17.56 13.74 11.25
N GLU A 182 16.28 13.83 11.62
CA GLU A 182 15.77 13.51 12.96
C GLU A 182 15.57 12.00 13.16
N TYR A 183 14.98 11.32 12.18
CA TYR A 183 14.82 9.86 12.24
C TYR A 183 16.06 9.09 11.78
N LYS A 184 17.23 9.74 11.57
CA LYS A 184 18.48 9.05 11.19
C LYS A 184 18.92 8.01 12.22
N GLY A 185 18.68 8.26 13.50
CA GLY A 185 18.92 7.31 14.59
C GLY A 185 17.97 6.11 14.53
N LEU A 186 16.68 6.37 14.31
CA LEU A 186 15.67 5.34 14.10
C LEU A 186 16.00 4.46 12.88
N ARG A 187 16.43 5.05 11.77
CA ARG A 187 16.85 4.30 10.56
C ARG A 187 17.94 3.28 10.84
N ARG A 188 18.88 3.57 11.75
CA ARG A 188 19.93 2.62 12.14
C ARG A 188 19.36 1.46 12.97
N LEU A 189 18.50 1.76 13.94
CA LEU A 189 17.79 0.76 14.76
C LEU A 189 16.89 -0.14 13.91
N VAL A 190 16.07 0.47 13.05
CA VAL A 190 15.16 -0.19 12.11
C VAL A 190 15.93 -1.12 11.17
N LYS A 191 17.06 -0.69 10.59
CA LYS A 191 17.89 -1.55 9.73
C LYS A 191 18.58 -2.69 10.47
N LYS A 192 18.89 -2.54 11.77
CA LYS A 192 19.62 -3.53 12.56
C LYS A 192 18.70 -4.57 13.22
N GLN A 193 17.49 -4.16 13.61
CA GLN A 193 16.60 -4.95 14.47
C GLN A 193 15.27 -5.34 13.82
N LEU A 194 14.87 -4.72 12.71
CA LEU A 194 13.59 -4.99 12.07
C LEU A 194 13.77 -5.65 10.70
N GLU A 195 13.14 -6.80 10.57
CA GLU A 195 12.96 -7.52 9.30
C GLU A 195 11.57 -7.22 8.72
N PRO A 196 11.40 -7.21 7.39
CA PRO A 196 12.42 -7.44 6.35
C PRO A 196 13.36 -6.24 6.12
N ARG A 197 14.68 -6.45 6.00
CA ARG A 197 15.67 -5.36 5.81
C ARG A 197 15.38 -4.43 4.62
N LYS A 198 14.84 -4.97 3.52
CA LYS A 198 14.48 -4.17 2.33
C LYS A 198 13.38 -3.16 2.66
N CYS A 199 12.41 -3.54 3.47
CA CYS A 199 11.36 -2.67 4.00
C CYS A 199 11.92 -1.63 4.97
N ALA A 200 12.75 -2.05 5.91
CA ALA A 200 13.41 -1.18 6.86
C ALA A 200 14.21 -0.04 6.17
N LYS A 201 14.84 -0.32 5.01
CA LYS A 201 15.55 0.68 4.21
C LYS A 201 14.62 1.71 3.55
N GLN A 202 13.43 1.29 3.13
CA GLN A 202 12.44 2.10 2.42
C GLN A 202 11.43 2.79 3.35
N PHE A 203 11.51 2.58 4.67
CA PHE A 203 10.42 2.88 5.60
C PHE A 203 9.80 4.29 5.53
N PRO A 204 10.56 5.39 5.36
CA PRO A 204 9.95 6.70 5.30
C PRO A 204 9.12 6.89 4.02
N ASN A 205 9.53 6.26 2.92
CA ASN A 205 8.98 6.52 1.60
C ASN A 205 7.55 5.99 1.40
N PHE A 206 7.12 5.02 2.20
CA PHE A 206 5.75 4.50 2.13
C PHE A 206 4.84 5.02 3.25
N CYS A 207 5.41 5.78 4.20
CA CYS A 207 4.63 6.50 5.19
C CYS A 207 4.44 7.98 4.82
N ASP A 208 5.22 8.49 3.87
CA ASP A 208 5.06 9.79 3.22
C ASP A 208 3.91 9.69 2.20
N ILE A 209 2.70 10.04 2.63
CA ILE A 209 1.45 9.81 1.88
C ILE A 209 1.25 10.93 0.85
N ASP A 210 1.57 12.17 1.22
CA ASP A 210 1.45 13.32 0.33
C ASP A 210 2.70 13.54 -0.56
N GLY A 211 3.80 12.84 -0.28
CA GLY A 211 5.01 12.85 -1.10
C GLY A 211 5.90 14.07 -0.86
N ASP A 212 5.68 14.82 0.22
CA ASP A 212 6.42 16.05 0.54
C ASP A 212 7.83 15.78 1.11
N LYS A 213 8.22 14.49 1.24
CA LYS A 213 9.49 13.99 1.79
C LYS A 213 9.64 14.21 3.29
N LYS A 214 8.58 14.62 3.97
CA LYS A 214 8.49 14.78 5.41
C LYS A 214 7.52 13.72 5.95
N LEU A 215 7.48 13.60 7.27
CA LEU A 215 6.56 12.69 7.94
C LEU A 215 5.84 13.48 9.03
N SER A 216 4.60 13.87 8.74
CA SER A 216 3.71 14.46 9.73
C SER A 216 3.29 13.42 10.78
N GLU A 217 2.81 13.90 11.94
CA GLU A 217 2.28 13.00 12.98
C GLU A 217 1.11 12.14 12.44
N ASN A 218 0.26 12.73 11.60
CA ASN A 218 -0.90 12.03 11.02
C ASN A 218 -0.47 10.92 10.07
N GLU A 219 0.47 11.18 9.18
CA GLU A 219 1.04 10.19 8.27
C GLU A 219 1.71 9.05 9.03
N TRP A 220 2.49 9.39 10.06
CA TRP A 220 3.14 8.42 10.92
C TRP A 220 2.14 7.49 11.61
N VAL A 221 1.13 8.06 12.27
CA VAL A 221 0.12 7.27 13.01
C VAL A 221 -0.70 6.43 12.03
N THR A 222 -1.12 7.01 10.90
CA THR A 222 -1.92 6.30 9.89
C THR A 222 -1.12 5.20 9.21
N CYS A 223 0.18 5.39 8.99
CA CYS A 223 1.03 4.40 8.36
C CYS A 223 1.11 3.11 9.17
N PHE A 224 1.14 3.20 10.51
CA PHE A 224 1.32 2.06 11.41
C PHE A 224 0.05 1.63 12.15
N MET A 225 -1.04 2.37 12.08
CA MET A 225 -2.32 1.87 12.60
C MET A 225 -2.90 0.82 11.65
N PRO A 226 -3.39 -0.31 12.18
CA PRO A 226 -4.14 -1.25 11.36
C PRO A 226 -5.39 -0.53 10.84
N SER A 227 -5.49 -0.41 9.52
CA SER A 227 -6.73 0.00 8.86
C SER A 227 -7.81 -1.02 9.19
N HIS A 228 -9.03 -0.55 9.50
CA HIS A 228 -10.19 -1.43 9.58
C HIS A 228 -10.34 -2.14 8.24
N SER A 229 -10.01 -3.43 8.17
CA SER A 229 -10.67 -4.30 7.20
C SER A 229 -12.12 -4.35 7.64
N THR A 230 -12.95 -3.53 7.00
CA THR A 230 -14.34 -3.89 6.79
C THR A 230 -14.32 -5.26 6.13
N LYS A 231 -14.82 -6.25 6.87
CA LYS A 231 -15.25 -7.52 6.28
C LYS A 231 -16.35 -7.23 5.26
#